data_AF-A0A847ZBN0-F1
#
_entry.id   AF-A0A847ZBN0-F1
#
_cell.length_a   1.000
_cell.length_b   1.000
_cell.length_c   1.000
_cell.angle_alpha   90.00
_cell.angle_beta   90.00
_cell.angle_gamma   90.00
#
_symmetry.space_group_name_H-M   'P 1'
#
loop_
_entity.id
_entity.type
_entity.pdbx_description
1 polymer ?
#
loop_
_entity_poly.entity_id
_entity_poly.type
_entity_poly.pdbx_seq_one_letter_code
_entity_poly.pdbx_strand_id
1 'polypeptide(L)'
;FGCASSGTMLKSETVGAIPDGKYETIIRLDTPECLPLQPDAGFIYVEPEGKVITDFPRQVAVKNLDSLDRYERLNRDRMGAFVIKDRRGRVRGYYQLLFEYRAFIWERGEDILLQITIPRGRRGAIADAGINAAGMGAISVGR
;
A
#
# COMPACT_ATOMS: atom_id res chain seq x y z
N PHE A 1 15.90 -13.12 -16.87
CA PHE A 1 14.43 -13.10 -17.03
C PHE A 1 13.97 -11.66 -16.92
N GLY A 2 13.73 -11.03 -18.06
CA GLY A 2 13.28 -9.65 -18.13
C GLY A 2 11.79 -9.55 -17.84
N CYS A 3 11.43 -8.64 -16.95
CA CYS A 3 10.09 -8.05 -16.88
C CYS A 3 10.21 -6.68 -16.23
N ALA A 4 10.91 -5.77 -16.93
CA ALA A 4 10.73 -4.34 -16.71
C ALA A 4 9.45 -3.92 -17.45
N SER A 5 8.28 -4.35 -16.98
CA SER A 5 7.05 -3.68 -17.36
C SER A 5 7.13 -2.28 -16.75
N SER A 6 7.37 -1.30 -17.61
CA SER A 6 7.45 0.11 -17.27
C SER A 6 6.06 0.58 -16.83
N GLY A 7 5.69 0.30 -15.59
CA GLY A 7 4.43 0.79 -15.02
C GLY A 7 4.45 2.31 -14.99
N THR A 8 3.33 2.94 -15.33
CA THR A 8 3.21 4.40 -15.18
C THR A 8 2.94 4.71 -13.71
N MET A 9 3.81 5.51 -13.09
CA MET A 9 3.55 5.99 -11.73
C MET A 9 2.43 7.03 -11.77
N LEU A 10 1.37 6.79 -11.01
CA LEU A 10 0.22 7.68 -10.90
C LEU A 10 0.37 8.57 -9.65
N LYS A 11 -0.18 9.78 -9.73
CA LYS A 11 -0.22 10.68 -8.58
C LYS A 11 -1.29 10.18 -7.60
N SER A 12 -0.91 10.15 -6.33
CA SER A 12 -1.88 10.03 -5.25
C SER A 12 -2.31 11.41 -4.77
N GLU A 13 -3.59 11.54 -4.42
CA GLU A 13 -4.18 12.77 -3.89
C GLU A 13 -4.81 12.46 -2.53
N THR A 14 -4.58 13.34 -1.56
CA THR A 14 -5.20 13.23 -0.23
C THR A 14 -6.68 13.63 -0.33
N VAL A 15 -7.53 12.87 0.36
CA VAL A 15 -8.96 13.19 0.53
C VAL A 15 -9.26 13.40 2.02
N GLY A 16 -10.30 14.18 2.33
CA GLY A 16 -10.66 14.47 3.72
C GLY A 16 -11.15 13.25 4.50
N ALA A 17 -11.82 12.33 3.82
CA ALA A 17 -12.27 11.04 4.34
C ALA A 17 -12.49 10.06 3.19
N ILE A 18 -12.53 8.76 3.51
CA ILE A 18 -12.97 7.72 2.57
C ILE A 18 -14.50 7.85 2.45
N PRO A 19 -15.06 7.99 1.24
CA PRO A 19 -16.50 8.10 1.06
C PRO A 19 -17.25 6.89 1.64
N ASP A 20 -18.43 7.12 2.21
CA ASP A 20 -19.32 6.02 2.56
C ASP A 20 -19.85 5.39 1.26
N GLY A 21 -19.56 4.11 1.05
CA GLY A 21 -19.86 3.44 -0.21
C GLY A 21 -19.80 1.92 -0.10
N LYS A 22 -20.37 1.25 -1.12
CA LYS A 22 -20.21 -0.19 -1.28
C LYS A 22 -18.95 -0.46 -2.08
N TYR A 23 -17.91 -0.91 -1.39
CA TYR A 23 -16.68 -1.38 -2.00
C TYR A 23 -16.80 -2.85 -2.41
N GLU A 24 -16.23 -3.21 -3.55
CA GLU A 24 -16.18 -4.60 -4.02
C GLU A 24 -15.29 -5.44 -3.09
N THR A 25 -14.19 -4.87 -2.64
CA THR A 25 -13.25 -5.53 -1.73
C THR A 25 -12.63 -4.49 -0.82
N ILE A 26 -12.45 -4.86 0.45
CA ILE A 26 -11.63 -4.11 1.41
C ILE A 26 -10.44 -4.99 1.78
N ILE A 27 -9.23 -4.45 1.69
CA ILE A 27 -8.00 -5.15 2.04
C ILE A 27 -7.44 -4.51 3.31
N ARG A 28 -7.41 -5.26 4.41
CA ARG A 28 -6.73 -4.86 5.65
C ARG A 28 -5.24 -5.17 5.53
N LEU A 29 -4.41 -4.25 5.98
CA LEU A 29 -2.96 -4.36 5.96
C LEU A 29 -2.46 -4.51 7.40
N ASP A 30 -2.04 -5.71 7.77
CA ASP A 30 -1.57 -6.01 9.12
C ASP A 30 -0.09 -5.65 9.26
N THR A 31 0.32 -4.98 10.34
CA THR A 31 1.74 -4.69 10.56
C THR A 31 2.60 -5.96 10.49
N PRO A 32 3.65 -5.99 9.65
CA PRO A 32 4.45 -7.20 9.45
C PRO A 32 5.34 -7.55 10.64
N GLU A 33 5.54 -6.63 11.60
CA GLU A 33 6.68 -6.69 12.51
C GLU A 33 6.42 -7.31 13.89
N CYS A 34 5.18 -7.47 14.39
CA CYS A 34 5.00 -7.93 15.78
C CYS A 34 3.68 -8.69 16.05
N LEU A 35 3.80 -9.81 16.77
CA LEU A 35 2.83 -10.24 17.79
C LEU A 35 3.41 -9.83 19.16
N PRO A 36 2.65 -9.26 20.11
CA PRO A 36 1.24 -8.88 20.04
C PRO A 36 1.02 -7.38 19.72
N LEU A 37 -0.10 -7.11 19.02
CA LEU A 37 -0.81 -5.83 18.86
C LEU A 37 0.04 -4.59 18.56
N GLN A 38 0.58 -4.51 17.34
CA GLN A 38 0.74 -3.21 16.70
C GLN A 38 -0.49 -2.88 15.85
N PRO A 39 -0.87 -1.61 15.76
CA PRO A 39 -2.04 -1.15 15.00
C PRO A 39 -1.97 -1.55 13.52
N ASP A 40 -3.11 -1.75 12.85
CA ASP A 40 -3.17 -1.96 11.40
C ASP A 40 -2.33 -0.92 10.65
N ALA A 41 -1.58 -1.36 9.65
CA ALA A 41 -0.78 -0.49 8.79
C ALA A 41 -1.66 0.38 7.89
N GLY A 42 -2.83 -0.14 7.51
CA GLY A 42 -3.79 0.55 6.67
C GLY A 42 -4.93 -0.31 6.14
N PHE A 43 -5.73 0.32 5.29
CA PHE A 43 -6.86 -0.28 4.60
C PHE A 43 -6.89 0.17 3.14
N ILE A 44 -7.24 -0.72 2.22
CA ILE A 44 -7.45 -0.41 0.81
C ILE A 44 -8.91 -0.72 0.49
N TYR A 45 -9.60 0.22 -0.13
CA TYR A 45 -11.00 0.13 -0.52
C TYR A 45 -11.06 0.10 -2.04
N VAL A 46 -11.50 -1.02 -2.60
CA VAL A 46 -11.52 -1.22 -4.05
C VAL A 46 -12.94 -0.97 -4.55
N GLU A 47 -13.07 -0.03 -5.50
CA GLU A 47 -14.34 0.21 -6.20
C GLU A 47 -14.67 -0.99 -7.09
N PRO A 48 -15.96 -1.19 -7.47
CA PRO A 48 -16.33 -2.13 -8.52
C PRO A 48 -15.47 -1.94 -9.76
N GLU A 49 -14.89 -3.03 -10.28
CA GLU A 49 -13.97 -3.01 -11.44
C GLU A 49 -12.64 -2.26 -11.17
N GLY A 50 -12.36 -1.94 -9.91
CA GLY A 50 -11.17 -1.20 -9.48
C GLY A 50 -9.85 -1.89 -9.83
N LYS A 51 -9.82 -3.24 -9.84
CA LYS A 51 -8.62 -4.07 -10.12
C LYS A 51 -7.36 -3.58 -9.37
N VAL A 52 -7.54 -3.17 -8.11
CA VAL A 52 -6.44 -2.70 -7.25
C VAL A 52 -5.84 -3.89 -6.52
N ILE A 53 -4.52 -4.02 -6.61
CA ILE A 53 -3.72 -5.02 -5.90
C ILE A 53 -2.63 -4.32 -5.07
N THR A 54 -2.07 -5.00 -4.08
CA THR A 54 -0.93 -4.48 -3.30
C THR A 54 0.15 -5.56 -3.15
N ASP A 55 1.40 -5.12 -2.97
CA ASP A 55 2.55 -5.98 -2.68
C ASP A 55 2.84 -6.12 -1.18
N PHE A 56 1.92 -5.62 -0.34
CA PHE A 56 2.09 -5.63 1.10
C PHE A 56 2.03 -7.06 1.66
N PRO A 57 3.01 -7.48 2.49
CA PRO A 57 3.23 -8.89 2.81
C PRO A 57 2.13 -9.53 3.68
N ARG A 58 1.42 -8.74 4.49
CA ARG A 58 0.32 -9.23 5.34
C ARG A 58 -0.97 -8.50 4.99
N GLN A 59 -1.65 -8.99 3.96
CA GLN A 59 -2.92 -8.47 3.49
C GLN A 59 -4.05 -9.47 3.79
N VAL A 60 -5.18 -8.98 4.30
CA VAL A 60 -6.37 -9.78 4.58
C VAL A 60 -7.56 -9.15 3.88
N ALA A 61 -8.22 -9.90 2.99
CA ALA A 61 -9.46 -9.45 2.39
C ALA A 61 -10.59 -9.54 3.43
N VAL A 62 -11.27 -8.42 3.69
CA VAL A 62 -12.39 -8.30 4.63
C VAL A 62 -13.62 -7.77 3.90
N LYS A 63 -14.81 -8.21 4.34
CA LYS A 63 -16.08 -7.82 3.70
C LYS A 63 -16.55 -6.43 4.13
N ASN A 64 -16.32 -6.08 5.38
CA ASN A 64 -16.65 -4.80 5.98
C ASN A 64 -15.71 -4.53 7.16
N LEU A 65 -15.83 -3.32 7.72
CA LEU A 65 -15.05 -2.88 8.88
C LEU A 65 -15.89 -2.82 10.16
N ASP A 66 -17.06 -3.48 10.17
CA ASP A 66 -17.98 -3.42 11.31
C ASP A 66 -17.41 -4.13 12.54
N SER A 67 -16.58 -5.15 12.30
CA SER A 67 -15.90 -5.95 13.33
C SER A 67 -14.69 -5.26 13.95
N LEU A 68 -14.33 -4.04 13.52
CA LEU A 68 -13.20 -3.33 14.11
C LEU A 68 -13.49 -2.96 15.58
N ASP A 69 -12.55 -3.28 16.45
CA ASP A 69 -12.62 -2.92 17.86
C ASP A 69 -12.38 -1.40 18.07
N ARG A 70 -12.51 -0.95 19.33
CA ARG A 70 -12.36 0.47 19.67
C ARG A 70 -10.97 1.02 19.33
N TYR A 71 -9.91 0.24 19.54
CA TYR A 71 -8.54 0.64 19.29
C TYR A 71 -8.24 0.68 17.79
N GLU A 72 -8.71 -0.32 17.04
CA GLU A 72 -8.60 -0.37 15.58
C GLU A 72 -9.30 0.83 14.93
N ARG A 73 -10.50 1.20 15.41
CA ARG A 73 -11.23 2.40 14.95
C ARG A 73 -10.43 3.69 15.23
N LEU A 74 -9.95 3.87 16.46
CA LEU A 74 -9.15 5.04 16.83
C LEU A 74 -7.86 5.15 16.02
N ASN A 75 -7.25 4.01 15.70
CA ASN A 75 -6.06 3.97 14.86
C ASN A 75 -6.37 4.39 13.42
N ARG A 76 -7.48 3.88 12.85
CA ARG A 76 -7.98 4.26 11.52
C ARG A 76 -8.24 5.76 11.41
N ASP A 77 -8.80 6.38 12.44
CA ASP A 77 -9.08 7.83 12.45
C ASP A 77 -7.79 8.68 12.40
N ARG A 78 -6.64 8.09 12.71
CA ARG A 78 -5.32 8.74 12.63
C ARG A 78 -4.58 8.46 11.32
N MET A 79 -5.18 7.71 10.40
CA MET A 79 -4.57 7.43 9.09
C MET A 79 -4.85 8.55 8.09
N GLY A 80 -3.89 8.78 7.19
CA GLY A 80 -4.13 9.63 6.02
C GLY A 80 -5.01 8.89 5.01
N ALA A 81 -6.03 9.56 4.47
CA ALA A 81 -6.90 9.03 3.43
C ALA A 81 -6.51 9.56 2.05
N PHE A 82 -6.52 8.68 1.05
CA PHE A 82 -6.06 8.98 -0.30
C PHE A 82 -6.95 8.31 -1.35
N VAL A 83 -7.01 8.91 -2.54
CA VAL A 83 -7.74 8.35 -3.69
C VAL A 83 -6.79 7.68 -4.68
N ILE A 84 -7.23 6.56 -5.24
CA ILE A 84 -6.58 5.84 -6.33
C ILE A 84 -7.34 6.17 -7.61
N LYS A 85 -6.71 6.96 -8.49
CA LYS A 85 -7.25 7.28 -9.81
C LYS A 85 -6.41 6.57 -10.87
N ASP A 86 -7.05 6.12 -11.94
CA ASP A 86 -6.35 5.67 -13.15
C ASP A 86 -5.80 6.87 -13.95
N ARG A 87 -5.06 6.59 -15.03
CA ARG A 87 -4.51 7.65 -15.89
C ARG A 87 -5.59 8.54 -16.55
N ARG A 88 -6.82 8.05 -16.68
CA ARG A 88 -7.97 8.80 -17.22
C ARG A 88 -8.70 9.60 -16.14
N GLY A 89 -8.22 9.58 -14.90
CA GLY A 89 -8.81 10.27 -13.76
C GLY A 89 -10.02 9.55 -13.16
N ARG A 90 -10.33 8.33 -13.58
CA ARG A 90 -11.41 7.53 -12.99
C ARG A 90 -10.97 7.00 -11.64
N VAL A 91 -11.84 7.09 -10.65
CA VAL A 91 -11.59 6.50 -9.33
C VAL A 91 -11.67 4.98 -9.44
N ARG A 92 -10.62 4.30 -8.98
CA ARG A 92 -10.53 2.83 -8.92
C ARG A 92 -10.51 2.31 -7.49
N GLY A 93 -10.36 3.20 -6.53
CA GLY A 93 -10.39 2.88 -5.11
C GLY A 93 -9.88 4.02 -4.26
N TYR A 94 -9.72 3.70 -2.97
CA TYR A 94 -9.16 4.59 -1.98
C TYR A 94 -8.25 3.78 -1.05
N TYR A 95 -7.39 4.45 -0.30
CA TYR A 95 -6.64 3.80 0.75
C TYR A 95 -6.44 4.71 1.95
N GLN A 96 -6.34 4.09 3.12
CA GLN A 96 -5.90 4.71 4.35
C GLN A 96 -4.60 4.06 4.79
N LEU A 97 -3.61 4.87 5.15
CA LEU A 97 -2.34 4.38 5.66
C LEU A 97 -1.90 5.21 6.86
N LEU A 98 -1.23 4.56 7.81
CA LEU A 98 -0.48 5.29 8.82
C LEU A 98 0.60 6.14 8.12
N PHE A 99 0.80 7.36 8.61
CA PHE A 99 1.74 8.35 8.04
C PHE A 99 3.19 7.87 7.94
N GLU A 100 3.52 6.81 8.66
CA GLU A 100 4.83 6.16 8.64
C GLU A 100 5.07 5.38 7.34
N TYR A 101 4.00 4.85 6.73
CA TYR A 101 4.06 4.14 5.46
C TYR A 101 3.97 5.11 4.29
N ARG A 102 4.65 4.76 3.19
CA ARG A 102 4.55 5.48 1.92
C ARG A 102 3.96 4.57 0.87
N ALA A 103 3.02 5.08 0.08
CA ALA A 103 2.42 4.36 -1.03
C ALA A 103 2.80 4.99 -2.36
N PHE A 104 3.00 4.13 -3.36
CA PHE A 104 3.20 4.46 -4.76
C PHE A 104 2.17 3.72 -5.59
N ILE A 105 1.49 4.44 -6.49
CA ILE A 105 0.47 3.85 -7.35
C ILE A 105 1.09 3.59 -8.71
N TRP A 106 0.98 2.36 -9.20
CA TRP A 106 1.51 1.95 -10.49
C TRP A 106 0.40 1.37 -11.35
N GLU A 107 0.21 1.92 -12.55
CA GLU A 107 -0.66 1.31 -13.56
C GLU A 107 0.11 0.20 -14.29
N ARG A 108 -0.40 -1.04 -14.25
CA ARG A 108 0.21 -2.23 -14.86
C ARG A 108 -0.81 -2.99 -15.71
N GLY A 109 -0.97 -2.54 -16.95
CA GLY A 109 -1.98 -3.13 -17.85
C GLY A 109 -3.38 -2.79 -17.37
N GLU A 110 -4.16 -3.80 -17.00
CA GLU A 110 -5.53 -3.61 -16.49
C GLU A 110 -5.59 -3.40 -14.96
N ASP A 111 -4.51 -3.74 -14.26
CA ASP A 111 -4.41 -3.69 -12.81
C ASP A 111 -3.73 -2.40 -12.34
N ILE A 112 -4.08 -1.98 -11.12
CA ILE A 112 -3.38 -0.92 -10.40
C ILE A 112 -2.69 -1.54 -9.20
N LEU A 113 -1.37 -1.46 -9.18
CA LEU A 113 -0.56 -1.86 -8.04
C LEU A 113 -0.36 -0.69 -7.08
N LEU A 114 -0.91 -0.81 -5.88
CA LEU A 114 -0.57 0.03 -4.73
C LEU A 114 0.64 -0.58 -4.01
N GLN A 115 1.82 -0.07 -4.33
CA GLN A 115 3.07 -0.48 -3.70
C GLN A 115 3.29 0.27 -2.39
N ILE A 116 3.54 -0.45 -1.29
CA ILE A 116 3.67 0.16 0.04
C ILE A 116 5.07 -0.08 0.60
N THR A 117 5.78 1.01 0.92
CA THR A 117 7.11 0.96 1.50
C THR A 117 7.04 1.06 3.02
N ILE A 118 7.65 0.09 3.69
CA ILE A 118 7.81 0.04 5.14
C ILE A 118 9.05 0.88 5.52
N PRO A 119 8.94 1.90 6.38
CA PRO A 119 10.08 2.72 6.78
C PRO A 119 11.13 1.87 7.52
N ARG A 120 12.41 2.04 7.15
CA ARG A 120 13.56 1.24 7.66
C ARG A 120 13.93 1.44 9.14
N GLY A 121 13.09 2.10 9.94
CA GLY A 121 13.38 2.48 11.32
C GLY A 121 12.76 1.60 12.42
N ARG A 122 11.86 0.65 12.08
CA ARG A 122 11.20 -0.21 13.08
C ARG A 122 11.49 -1.71 12.95
N ARG A 123 12.31 -2.10 11.97
CA ARG A 123 12.83 -3.46 11.81
C ARG A 123 13.73 -3.83 12.99
N GLY A 124 13.12 -4.15 14.12
CA GLY A 124 13.78 -4.71 15.28
C GLY A 124 14.49 -5.98 14.85
N ALA A 125 15.82 -5.93 14.85
CA ALA A 125 16.75 -7.04 14.91
C ALA A 125 16.21 -8.43 14.51
N ILE A 126 16.06 -8.68 13.21
CA ILE A 126 16.32 -10.02 12.68
C ILE A 126 17.12 -9.85 11.40
N ALA A 127 18.33 -10.39 11.47
CA ALA A 127 19.38 -10.33 10.48
C ALA A 127 18.91 -10.84 9.10
N ASP A 128 19.44 -10.17 8.07
CA ASP A 128 20.09 -10.78 6.91
C ASP A 128 19.43 -12.01 6.25
N ALA A 129 18.75 -11.78 5.12
CA ALA A 129 18.70 -12.74 4.02
C ALA A 129 18.38 -11.97 2.74
N GLY A 130 19.44 -11.75 1.95
CA GLY A 130 19.47 -10.80 0.84
C GLY A 130 18.48 -11.07 -0.29
N ILE A 131 18.03 -9.99 -0.91
CA ILE A 131 17.55 -9.97 -2.29
C ILE A 131 18.01 -8.65 -2.93
N ASN A 132 19.13 -8.76 -3.66
CA ASN A 132 19.47 -8.01 -4.87
C ASN A 132 19.35 -6.47 -4.83
N ALA A 133 20.41 -5.83 -4.35
CA ALA A 133 20.88 -4.59 -4.94
C ALA A 133 21.35 -4.87 -6.38
N ALA A 134 20.44 -4.79 -7.35
CA ALA A 134 20.78 -4.77 -8.76
C ALA A 134 20.31 -3.46 -9.37
N GLY A 135 21.28 -2.62 -9.74
CA GLY A 135 21.08 -1.51 -10.66
C GLY A 135 21.28 -0.12 -10.04
N MET A 136 22.53 0.35 -10.00
CA MET A 136 22.92 1.64 -10.58
C MET A 136 24.40 1.94 -10.30
N GLY A 137 25.13 2.26 -11.37
CA GLY A 137 26.33 3.08 -11.29
C GLY A 137 27.65 2.34 -11.42
N ALA A 138 27.95 1.85 -12.63
CA ALA A 138 29.33 1.76 -13.06
C ALA A 138 29.94 3.18 -13.06
N ILE A 139 30.99 3.39 -12.27
CA ILE A 139 31.93 4.49 -12.50
C ILE A 139 33.32 3.86 -12.56
N SER A 140 33.84 3.78 -13.78
CA SER A 140 35.22 3.45 -14.07
C SER A 140 36.14 4.49 -13.41
N VAL A 141 37.08 4.05 -12.58
CA VAL A 141 38.27 4.83 -12.28
C VAL A 141 39.46 3.96 -12.65
N GLY A 142 40.06 4.31 -13.78
CA GLY A 142 41.34 3.76 -14.21
C GLY A 142 42.48 4.28 -13.32
N ARG A 143 43.50 3.45 -13.18
CA ARG A 143 44.88 3.87 -12.95
C ARG A 143 45.80 2.84 -13.57
#